data_AF-A0A0S8D2F4-F1
#
_entry.id   AF-A0A0S8D2F4-F1
#
_cell.length_a   1.000
_cell.length_b   1.000
_cell.length_c   1.000
_cell.angle_alpha   90.00
_cell.angle_beta   90.00
_cell.angle_gamma   90.00
#
_symmetry.space_group_name_H-M   'P 1'
#
loop_
_entity.id
_entity.type
_entity.pdbx_description
1 polymer ?
#
loop_
_entity_poly.entity_id
_entity_poly.type
_entity_poly.pdbx_seq_one_letter_code
_entity_poly.pdbx_strand_id
1 'polypeptide(L)'
;METVAPFKEIIDVIKESGGDAFKLCYQCGLCDTVCPWNRVRPFSMRKIVRQATFGLTEIESEDMWLCTTCGRCPQRCPRGVKIIECGVSLRRIANEYGVFPAPVKPVRTANASLVGEGNPIGEEREKRAEWAKGLSVKTFSEGMEVLYFSGCYFAYDPRLKKAAAATANILNSAGVDFGILGAKENCCGESIRKTGDEDLFKRLARENIKAFIDHGVNKIVVSSPHCFHTFKNEYPEFNVNFEVVHMSQFLYELIGGGRLELSKEYGKKVTYHDPCYMGRHNGIYEEPREVLKKVPGLELVEMPDTRVDSLCCGGGGGRIWMETQKGERFSDLRLEQAMEVGAEVLVTSCPYCISNFEDSRITLDVTEKIEVKDITEIIAEAI
;
A
#
# COMPACT_ATOMS: atom_id res chain seq x y z
N MET A 1 -26.41 -4.04 32.99
CA MET A 1 -25.54 -3.13 32.21
C MET A 1 -24.79 -2.31 33.24
N GLU A 2 -23.53 -2.63 33.53
CA GLU A 2 -22.72 -1.82 34.44
C GLU A 2 -22.37 -0.51 33.76
N THR A 3 -22.67 0.60 34.43
CA THR A 3 -22.35 1.93 33.94
C THR A 3 -20.88 2.20 34.23
N VAL A 4 -20.01 2.01 33.24
CA VAL A 4 -18.58 2.35 33.36
C VAL A 4 -18.42 3.86 33.13
N ALA A 5 -17.87 4.57 34.12
CA ALA A 5 -17.59 5.99 33.98
C ALA A 5 -16.47 6.23 32.94
N PRO A 6 -16.57 7.25 32.07
CA PRO A 6 -15.49 7.59 31.14
C PRO A 6 -14.20 7.94 31.89
N PHE A 7 -13.07 7.37 31.46
CA PHE A 7 -11.75 7.74 31.98
C PHE A 7 -11.25 8.99 31.24
N LYS A 8 -11.30 10.14 31.92
CA LYS A 8 -10.93 11.43 31.31
C LYS A 8 -9.48 11.45 30.85
N GLU A 9 -8.60 10.79 31.59
CA GLU A 9 -7.19 10.63 31.28
C GLU A 9 -6.99 9.91 29.94
N ILE A 10 -7.79 8.86 29.66
CA ILE A 10 -7.71 8.11 28.40
C ILE A 10 -8.18 8.97 27.22
N ILE A 11 -9.18 9.84 27.43
CA ILE A 11 -9.66 10.75 26.38
C ILE A 11 -8.56 11.74 25.97
N ASP A 12 -7.78 12.25 26.92
CA ASP A 12 -6.70 13.18 26.63
C ASP A 12 -5.52 12.47 25.94
N VAL A 13 -5.15 11.26 26.37
CA VAL A 13 -4.18 10.41 25.66
C VAL A 13 -4.62 10.15 24.21
N ILE A 14 -5.88 9.82 23.98
CA ILE A 14 -6.42 9.63 22.61
C ILE A 14 -6.26 10.89 21.76
N LYS A 15 -6.52 12.09 22.31
CA LYS A 15 -6.33 13.34 21.58
C LYS A 15 -4.86 13.57 21.24
N GLU A 16 -3.97 13.38 22.22
CA GLU A 16 -2.52 13.54 22.05
C GLU A 16 -1.96 12.59 20.98
N SER A 17 -2.49 11.36 20.89
CA SER A 17 -2.15 10.40 19.83
C SER A 17 -2.80 10.70 18.47
N GLY A 18 -3.53 11.80 18.30
CA GLY A 18 -4.15 12.24 17.04
C GLY A 18 -5.61 11.82 16.83
N GLY A 19 -6.30 11.35 17.87
CA GLY A 19 -7.68 10.87 17.83
C GLY A 19 -8.76 11.95 17.97
N ASP A 20 -8.44 13.25 17.97
CA ASP A 20 -9.41 14.32 18.25
C ASP A 20 -10.65 14.28 17.34
N ALA A 21 -10.51 13.75 16.11
CA ALA A 21 -11.60 13.59 15.16
C ALA A 21 -12.73 12.65 15.64
N PHE A 22 -12.51 11.80 16.66
CA PHE A 22 -13.55 10.95 17.25
C PHE A 22 -14.79 11.75 17.66
N LYS A 23 -14.60 12.97 18.19
CA LYS A 23 -15.69 13.84 18.70
C LYS A 23 -16.66 14.33 17.63
N LEU A 24 -16.27 14.27 16.35
CA LEU A 24 -17.11 14.71 15.23
C LEU A 24 -18.19 13.69 14.86
N CYS A 25 -18.07 12.44 15.34
CA CYS A 25 -18.93 11.34 14.95
C CYS A 25 -20.30 11.35 15.68
N TYR A 26 -21.40 11.39 14.92
CA TYR A 26 -22.77 11.25 15.45
C TYR A 26 -23.35 9.83 15.31
N GLN A 27 -22.53 8.82 15.03
CA GLN A 27 -22.91 7.39 15.09
C GLN A 27 -23.90 6.89 14.01
N CYS A 28 -23.92 7.51 12.82
CA CYS A 28 -24.80 7.10 11.69
C CYS A 28 -24.63 5.66 11.21
N GLY A 29 -23.47 5.03 11.40
CA GLY A 29 -23.22 3.63 10.99
C GLY A 29 -22.77 3.42 9.55
N LEU A 30 -22.68 4.46 8.72
CA LEU A 30 -22.22 4.32 7.32
C LEU A 30 -20.85 3.66 7.21
N CYS A 31 -19.94 3.92 8.15
CA CYS A 31 -18.61 3.30 8.16
C CYS A 31 -18.67 1.77 8.30
N ASP A 32 -19.66 1.22 8.99
CA ASP A 32 -19.86 -0.22 9.12
C ASP A 32 -20.47 -0.78 7.83
N THR A 33 -21.51 -0.12 7.29
CA THR A 33 -22.19 -0.52 6.05
C THR A 33 -21.23 -0.65 4.88
N VAL A 34 -20.25 0.25 4.76
CA VAL A 34 -19.31 0.25 3.63
C VAL A 34 -18.02 -0.51 3.93
N CYS A 35 -17.83 -1.02 5.15
CA CYS A 35 -16.59 -1.72 5.50
C CYS A 35 -16.53 -3.10 4.82
N PRO A 36 -15.46 -3.42 4.06
CA PRO A 36 -15.31 -4.73 3.44
C PRO A 36 -15.33 -5.91 4.42
N TRP A 37 -14.91 -5.70 5.68
CA TRP A 37 -14.94 -6.74 6.70
C TRP A 37 -16.34 -7.33 6.89
N ASN A 38 -17.40 -6.51 6.82
CA ASN A 38 -18.78 -6.97 7.00
C ASN A 38 -19.29 -7.86 5.86
N ARG A 39 -18.51 -8.08 4.80
CA ARG A 39 -18.79 -9.11 3.78
C ARG A 39 -18.34 -10.50 4.20
N VAL A 40 -17.41 -10.60 5.16
CA VAL A 40 -16.77 -11.86 5.53
C VAL A 40 -16.83 -12.18 7.03
N ARG A 41 -16.99 -11.16 7.89
CA ARG A 41 -17.22 -11.33 9.33
C ARG A 41 -17.86 -10.08 9.95
N PRO A 42 -18.53 -10.20 11.11
CA PRO A 42 -19.00 -9.02 11.84
C PRO A 42 -17.84 -8.11 12.26
N PHE A 43 -17.93 -6.84 11.88
CA PHE A 43 -16.96 -5.81 12.25
C PHE A 43 -17.62 -4.44 12.40
N SER A 44 -17.30 -3.69 13.46
CA SER A 44 -17.87 -2.35 13.66
C SER A 44 -16.79 -1.30 13.92
N MET A 45 -16.48 -0.54 12.87
CA MET A 45 -15.68 0.67 12.99
C MET A 45 -16.40 1.74 13.81
N ARG A 46 -17.73 1.79 13.73
CA ARG A 46 -18.55 2.67 14.56
C ARG A 46 -18.35 2.37 16.05
N LYS A 47 -18.34 1.10 16.46
CA LYS A 47 -18.08 0.69 17.85
C LYS A 47 -16.73 1.21 18.33
N ILE A 48 -15.67 0.98 17.56
CA ILE A 48 -14.31 1.47 17.86
C ILE A 48 -14.31 2.99 18.05
N VAL A 49 -14.90 3.72 17.11
CA VAL A 49 -15.02 5.20 17.17
C VAL A 49 -15.81 5.66 18.39
N ARG A 50 -16.88 4.94 18.76
CA ARG A 50 -17.71 5.27 19.93
C ARG A 50 -16.99 5.02 21.24
N GLN A 51 -16.32 3.87 21.36
CA GLN A 51 -15.53 3.52 22.55
C GLN A 51 -14.42 4.54 22.79
N ALA A 52 -13.71 4.94 21.73
CA ALA A 52 -12.67 5.97 21.82
C ALA A 52 -13.19 7.33 22.27
N THR A 53 -14.38 7.73 21.82
CA THR A 53 -15.00 9.00 22.25
C THR A 53 -15.23 9.08 23.77
N PHE A 54 -15.36 7.93 24.44
CA PHE A 54 -15.58 7.85 25.89
C PHE A 54 -14.36 7.33 26.67
N GLY A 55 -13.21 7.14 26.03
CA GLY A 55 -12.05 6.52 26.69
C GLY A 55 -12.29 5.07 27.13
N LEU A 56 -13.21 4.35 26.48
CA LEU A 56 -13.56 2.96 26.77
C LEU A 56 -12.96 2.00 25.73
N THR A 57 -11.78 2.32 25.22
CA THR A 57 -11.13 1.55 24.14
C THR A 57 -10.48 0.29 24.65
N GLU A 58 -10.86 -0.83 24.05
CA GLU A 58 -10.26 -2.14 24.30
C GLU A 58 -8.98 -2.29 23.46
N ILE A 59 -7.86 -1.70 23.90
CA ILE A 59 -6.59 -1.76 23.15
C ILE A 59 -5.97 -3.18 23.09
N GLU A 60 -6.45 -4.08 23.95
CA GLU A 60 -6.11 -5.51 23.94
C GLU A 60 -6.91 -6.33 22.90
N SER A 61 -7.91 -5.72 22.26
CA SER A 61 -8.71 -6.37 21.21
C SER A 61 -8.00 -6.35 19.85
N GLU A 62 -8.25 -7.37 19.03
CA GLU A 62 -7.79 -7.40 17.64
C GLU A 62 -8.57 -6.43 16.73
N ASP A 63 -9.75 -5.95 17.15
CA ASP A 63 -10.69 -5.21 16.31
C ASP A 63 -10.04 -3.99 15.63
N MET A 64 -9.28 -3.19 16.38
CA MET A 64 -8.61 -2.01 15.80
C MET A 64 -7.54 -2.38 14.76
N TRP A 65 -6.99 -3.59 14.83
CA TRP A 65 -5.96 -4.10 13.91
C TRP A 65 -6.54 -4.67 12.62
N LEU A 66 -7.83 -5.04 12.62
CA LEU A 66 -8.54 -5.46 11.40
C LEU A 66 -8.58 -4.34 10.36
N CYS A 67 -8.69 -3.07 10.77
CA CYS A 67 -8.75 -1.93 9.84
C CYS A 67 -7.56 -1.92 8.86
N THR A 68 -7.84 -2.08 7.56
CA THR A 68 -6.81 -2.09 6.51
C THR A 68 -6.38 -0.68 6.07
N THR A 69 -6.89 0.37 6.73
CA THR A 69 -6.68 1.78 6.33
C THR A 69 -7.07 2.07 4.87
N CYS A 70 -7.97 1.29 4.29
CA CYS A 70 -8.25 1.34 2.86
C CYS A 70 -8.95 2.62 2.38
N GLY A 71 -9.49 3.45 3.29
CA GLY A 71 -10.10 4.73 2.94
C GLY A 71 -11.58 4.68 2.55
N ARG A 72 -12.23 3.51 2.48
CA ARG A 72 -13.63 3.44 2.02
C ARG A 72 -14.62 4.15 2.95
N CYS A 73 -14.44 4.03 4.27
CA CYS A 73 -15.34 4.68 5.24
C CYS A 73 -15.17 6.21 5.33
N PRO A 74 -13.95 6.81 5.32
CA PRO A 74 -13.80 8.26 5.24
C PRO A 74 -14.53 8.89 4.04
N GLN A 75 -14.46 8.26 2.87
CA GLN A 75 -15.09 8.75 1.63
C GLN A 75 -16.62 8.88 1.72
N ARG A 76 -17.24 8.20 2.69
CA ARG A 76 -18.70 8.18 2.88
C ARG A 76 -19.12 8.86 4.19
N CYS A 77 -18.19 9.48 4.92
CA CYS A 77 -18.49 10.08 6.22
C CYS A 77 -19.12 11.48 6.05
N PRO A 78 -20.38 11.71 6.47
CA PRO A 78 -21.06 12.99 6.30
C PRO A 78 -20.53 14.11 7.23
N ARG A 79 -19.63 13.77 8.15
CA ARG A 79 -19.02 14.71 9.12
C ARG A 79 -17.53 14.93 8.88
N GLY A 80 -16.95 14.27 7.88
CA GLY A 80 -15.50 14.31 7.68
C GLY A 80 -14.72 13.77 8.88
N VAL A 81 -15.26 12.80 9.63
CA VAL A 81 -14.50 12.12 10.68
C VAL A 81 -13.28 11.48 10.03
N LYS A 82 -12.11 11.76 10.56
CA LYS A 82 -10.85 11.17 10.10
C LYS A 82 -10.69 9.75 10.63
N ILE A 83 -11.56 8.85 10.18
CA ILE A 83 -11.71 7.49 10.73
C ILE A 83 -10.41 6.67 10.70
N ILE A 84 -9.55 6.88 9.71
CA ILE A 84 -8.24 6.22 9.67
C ILE A 84 -7.33 6.73 10.79
N GLU A 85 -7.20 8.05 10.95
CA GLU A 85 -6.37 8.66 12.00
C GLU A 85 -6.85 8.24 13.39
N CYS A 86 -8.17 8.23 13.59
CA CYS A 86 -8.83 7.62 14.74
C CYS A 86 -8.34 6.18 15.02
N GLY A 87 -8.40 5.28 14.04
CA GLY A 87 -7.96 3.89 14.24
C GLY A 87 -6.45 3.79 14.53
N VAL A 88 -5.64 4.58 13.83
CA VAL A 88 -4.18 4.60 14.02
C VAL A 88 -3.78 5.20 15.36
N SER A 89 -4.52 6.18 15.90
CA SER A 89 -4.24 6.76 17.22
C SER A 89 -4.38 5.71 18.33
N LEU A 90 -5.36 4.81 18.23
CA LEU A 90 -5.49 3.70 19.19
C LEU A 90 -4.34 2.70 19.08
N ARG A 91 -3.83 2.47 17.87
CA ARG A 91 -2.64 1.63 17.66
C ARG A 91 -1.38 2.29 18.20
N ARG A 92 -1.26 3.62 18.15
CA ARG A 92 -0.15 4.37 18.79
C ARG A 92 -0.13 4.11 20.29
N ILE A 93 -1.28 4.25 20.95
CA ILE A 93 -1.45 3.92 22.37
C ILE A 93 -1.03 2.46 22.64
N ALA A 94 -1.47 1.52 21.80
CA ALA A 94 -1.10 0.12 21.95
C ALA A 94 0.41 -0.13 21.82
N ASN A 95 1.11 0.60 20.93
CA ASN A 95 2.57 0.53 20.82
C ASN A 95 3.26 1.10 22.06
N GLU A 96 2.81 2.27 22.55
CA GLU A 96 3.36 2.92 23.74
C GLU A 96 3.28 2.03 24.97
N TYR A 97 2.17 1.30 25.15
CA TYR A 97 1.99 0.35 26.24
C TYR A 97 2.49 -1.08 25.93
N GLY A 98 3.02 -1.33 24.73
CA GLY A 98 3.51 -2.66 24.33
C GLY A 98 2.43 -3.74 24.23
N VAL A 99 1.17 -3.35 23.99
CA VAL A 99 0.01 -4.24 23.94
C VAL A 99 -0.22 -4.75 22.52
N PHE A 100 0.08 -6.03 22.29
CA PHE A 100 -0.11 -6.69 21.00
C PHE A 100 -0.85 -8.01 21.17
N PRO A 101 -2.12 -8.09 20.72
CA PRO A 101 -2.87 -9.34 20.70
C PRO A 101 -2.14 -10.42 19.89
N ALA A 102 -2.41 -11.70 20.18
CA ALA A 102 -1.66 -12.80 19.54
C ALA A 102 -1.59 -12.73 18.00
N PRO A 103 -2.68 -12.41 17.26
CA PRO A 103 -2.64 -12.28 15.80
C PRO A 103 -1.80 -11.10 15.28
N VAL A 104 -1.49 -10.14 16.14
CA VAL A 104 -0.81 -8.88 15.81
C VAL A 104 0.69 -8.95 16.13
N LYS A 105 1.12 -9.89 16.98
CA LYS A 105 2.53 -10.07 17.37
C LYS A 105 3.54 -10.03 16.21
N PRO A 106 3.27 -10.58 15.01
CA PRO A 106 4.18 -10.47 13.87
C PRO A 106 4.57 -9.04 13.48
N VAL A 107 3.72 -8.03 13.76
CA VAL A 107 4.08 -6.62 13.56
C VAL A 107 5.33 -6.27 14.35
N ARG A 108 5.46 -6.73 15.61
CA ARG A 108 6.67 -6.47 16.42
C ARG A 108 7.94 -7.03 15.78
N THR A 109 7.83 -8.17 15.10
CA THR A 109 8.95 -8.75 14.35
C THR A 109 9.33 -7.83 13.19
N ALA A 110 8.35 -7.34 12.42
CA ALA A 110 8.61 -6.37 11.35
C ALA A 110 9.23 -5.07 11.89
N ASN A 111 8.79 -4.57 13.06
CA ASN A 111 9.41 -3.41 13.72
C ASN A 111 10.87 -3.68 14.06
N ALA A 112 11.17 -4.83 14.67
CA ALA A 112 12.53 -5.20 15.03
C ALA A 112 13.44 -5.32 13.80
N SER A 113 12.95 -5.92 12.71
CA SER A 113 13.66 -5.99 11.43
C SER A 113 13.91 -4.61 10.82
N LEU A 114 12.95 -3.68 10.92
CA LEU A 114 13.14 -2.29 10.48
C LEU A 114 14.19 -1.55 11.33
N VAL A 115 14.35 -1.90 12.61
CA VAL A 115 15.40 -1.35 13.46
C VAL A 115 16.78 -1.86 13.07
N GLY A 116 16.92 -3.17 12.87
CA GLY A 116 18.21 -3.79 12.52
C GLY A 116 18.62 -3.57 11.07
N GLU A 117 17.75 -3.95 10.13
CA GLU A 117 18.10 -4.06 8.71
C GLU A 117 17.58 -2.88 7.87
N GLY A 118 16.65 -2.07 8.40
CA GLY A 118 15.98 -1.01 7.64
C GLY A 118 14.90 -1.50 6.68
N ASN A 119 14.56 -2.80 6.73
CA ASN A 119 13.44 -3.38 5.97
C ASN A 119 12.61 -4.30 6.87
N PRO A 120 11.31 -4.46 6.58
CA PRO A 120 10.40 -5.23 7.43
C PRO A 120 10.46 -6.74 7.18
N ILE A 121 11.21 -7.20 6.17
CA ILE A 121 11.33 -8.61 5.80
C ILE A 121 12.40 -9.32 6.65
N GLY A 122 13.37 -8.56 7.19
CA GLY A 122 14.49 -9.10 7.96
C GLY A 122 15.65 -9.59 7.10
N GLU A 123 15.67 -9.22 5.81
CA GLU A 123 16.79 -9.51 4.91
C GLU A 123 17.95 -8.54 5.12
N GLU A 124 19.16 -8.98 4.81
CA GLU A 124 20.36 -8.15 4.92
C GLU A 124 20.24 -6.87 4.06
N ARG A 125 20.59 -5.73 4.64
CA ARG A 125 20.56 -4.43 3.96
C ARG A 125 21.33 -4.41 2.63
N GLU A 126 22.50 -5.05 2.58
CA GLU A 126 23.34 -5.12 1.37
C GLU A 126 22.67 -5.87 0.22
N LYS A 127 21.70 -6.75 0.53
CA LYS A 127 20.97 -7.50 -0.50
C LYS A 127 19.89 -6.69 -1.22
N ARG A 128 19.65 -5.45 -0.80
CA ARG A 128 18.56 -4.62 -1.36
C ARG A 128 18.66 -4.40 -2.87
N ALA A 129 19.87 -4.30 -3.41
CA ALA A 129 20.11 -4.08 -4.83
C ALA A 129 20.23 -5.38 -5.65
N GLU A 130 20.07 -6.56 -5.04
CA GLU A 130 20.32 -7.83 -5.75
C GLU A 130 19.36 -8.09 -6.91
N TRP A 131 18.12 -7.60 -6.82
CA TRP A 131 17.14 -7.72 -7.90
C TRP A 131 17.61 -7.04 -9.19
N ALA A 132 18.54 -6.08 -9.09
CA ALA A 132 19.09 -5.32 -10.21
C ALA A 132 20.33 -5.97 -10.85
N LYS A 133 20.86 -7.06 -10.27
CA LYS A 133 22.04 -7.76 -10.82
C LYS A 133 21.75 -8.25 -12.24
N GLY A 134 22.64 -7.92 -13.18
CA GLY A 134 22.49 -8.27 -14.60
C GLY A 134 21.54 -7.35 -15.38
N LEU A 135 20.98 -6.33 -14.74
CA LEU A 135 20.20 -5.28 -15.39
C LEU A 135 21.05 -4.01 -15.49
N SER A 136 20.75 -3.14 -16.47
CA SER A 136 21.43 -1.85 -16.64
C SER A 136 20.92 -0.81 -15.64
N VAL A 137 21.00 -1.10 -14.35
CA VAL A 137 20.59 -0.21 -13.26
C VAL A 137 21.82 0.41 -12.63
N LYS A 138 21.89 1.74 -12.64
CA LYS A 138 23.02 2.50 -12.10
C LYS A 138 22.83 2.79 -10.61
N THR A 139 23.92 3.08 -9.92
CA THR A 139 23.84 3.80 -8.65
C THR A 139 23.38 5.23 -8.93
N PHE A 140 22.38 5.72 -8.18
CA PHE A 140 21.90 7.08 -8.35
C PHE A 140 23.00 8.10 -8.00
N SER A 141 23.10 9.15 -8.81
CA SER A 141 23.99 10.29 -8.61
C SER A 141 23.29 11.58 -9.02
N GLU A 142 23.74 12.71 -8.47
CA GLU A 142 23.16 14.01 -8.77
C GLU A 142 23.20 14.30 -10.29
N GLY A 143 22.09 14.86 -10.81
CA GLY A 143 21.92 15.17 -12.23
C GLY A 143 21.20 14.08 -13.04
N MET A 144 21.00 12.89 -12.48
CA MET A 144 20.16 11.86 -13.11
C MET A 144 18.68 12.29 -13.12
N GLU A 145 17.93 11.79 -14.10
CA GLU A 145 16.52 12.15 -14.32
C GLU A 145 15.64 11.74 -13.13
N VAL A 146 15.77 10.49 -12.66
CA VAL A 146 14.95 9.95 -11.56
C VAL A 146 15.72 9.02 -10.63
N LEU A 147 15.44 9.13 -9.33
CA LEU A 147 15.70 8.03 -8.39
C LEU A 147 14.57 7.01 -8.53
N TYR A 148 14.90 5.77 -8.88
CA TYR A 148 13.95 4.68 -8.79
C TYR A 148 14.01 4.06 -7.39
N PHE A 149 12.95 4.23 -6.61
CA PHE A 149 12.82 3.59 -5.30
C PHE A 149 11.88 2.39 -5.43
N SER A 150 12.47 1.18 -5.51
CA SER A 150 11.71 -0.06 -5.68
C SER A 150 10.85 -0.40 -4.47
N GLY A 151 11.30 -0.06 -3.26
CA GLY A 151 10.63 -0.43 -2.01
C GLY A 151 10.88 -1.89 -1.61
N CYS A 152 10.45 -2.27 -0.41
CA CYS A 152 10.89 -3.52 0.22
C CYS A 152 10.42 -4.78 -0.51
N TYR A 153 9.16 -4.84 -0.94
CA TYR A 153 8.63 -6.04 -1.58
C TYR A 153 9.31 -6.31 -2.93
N PHE A 154 9.40 -5.30 -3.80
CA PHE A 154 10.10 -5.43 -5.08
C PHE A 154 11.61 -5.73 -4.91
N ALA A 155 12.23 -5.25 -3.82
CA ALA A 155 13.64 -5.52 -3.54
C ALA A 155 13.92 -6.94 -3.02
N TYR A 156 13.03 -7.52 -2.23
CA TYR A 156 13.30 -8.75 -1.46
C TYR A 156 12.41 -9.94 -1.82
N ASP A 157 11.13 -9.73 -2.13
CA ASP A 157 10.19 -10.82 -2.43
C ASP A 157 10.48 -11.46 -3.79
N PRO A 158 10.67 -12.80 -3.87
CA PRO A 158 11.04 -13.48 -5.12
C PRO A 158 10.05 -13.29 -6.28
N ARG A 159 8.74 -13.21 -6.01
CA ARG A 159 7.71 -12.99 -7.04
C ARG A 159 7.79 -11.56 -7.57
N LEU A 160 8.01 -10.59 -6.69
CA LEU A 160 8.02 -9.17 -7.04
C LEU A 160 9.36 -8.66 -7.55
N LYS A 161 10.47 -9.36 -7.31
CA LYS A 161 11.74 -9.12 -8.02
C LYS A 161 11.59 -9.18 -9.54
N LYS A 162 10.66 -9.99 -10.06
CA LYS A 162 10.33 -10.06 -11.50
C LYS A 162 9.70 -8.75 -12.00
N ALA A 163 8.76 -8.19 -11.25
CA ALA A 163 8.15 -6.90 -11.56
C ALA A 163 9.15 -5.74 -11.41
N ALA A 164 10.09 -5.83 -10.46
CA ALA A 164 11.20 -4.87 -10.33
C ALA A 164 12.10 -4.89 -11.58
N ALA A 165 12.43 -6.09 -12.07
CA ALA A 165 13.19 -6.26 -13.31
C ALA A 165 12.43 -5.74 -14.53
N ALA A 166 11.12 -6.01 -14.62
CA ALA A 166 10.25 -5.45 -15.67
C ALA A 166 10.28 -3.90 -15.66
N THR A 167 10.18 -3.30 -14.48
CA THR A 167 10.29 -1.84 -14.30
C THR A 167 11.62 -1.31 -14.84
N ALA A 168 12.75 -1.92 -14.46
CA ALA A 168 14.07 -1.51 -14.94
C ALA A 168 14.23 -1.66 -16.46
N ASN A 169 13.69 -2.73 -17.05
CA ASN A 169 13.72 -2.93 -18.51
C ASN A 169 12.91 -1.85 -19.24
N ILE A 170 11.75 -1.47 -18.71
CA ILE A 170 10.95 -0.37 -19.27
C ILE A 170 11.71 0.95 -19.21
N LEU A 171 12.27 1.29 -18.06
CA LEU A 171 13.02 2.54 -17.88
C LEU A 171 14.23 2.61 -18.83
N ASN A 172 14.96 1.49 -18.98
CA ASN A 172 16.06 1.38 -19.93
C ASN A 172 15.59 1.53 -21.39
N SER A 173 14.51 0.84 -21.76
CA SER A 173 13.96 0.90 -23.12
C SER A 173 13.45 2.30 -23.47
N ALA A 174 12.94 3.04 -22.48
CA ALA A 174 12.46 4.41 -22.64
C ALA A 174 13.58 5.47 -22.61
N GLY A 175 14.85 5.04 -22.49
CA GLY A 175 16.01 5.92 -22.38
C GLY A 175 15.94 6.85 -21.17
N VAL A 176 15.38 6.39 -20.04
CA VAL A 176 15.34 7.15 -18.79
C VAL A 176 16.70 7.06 -18.11
N ASP A 177 17.28 8.19 -17.70
CA ASP A 177 18.50 8.18 -16.90
C ASP A 177 18.15 8.00 -15.42
N PHE A 178 18.12 6.76 -14.95
CA PHE A 178 17.72 6.41 -13.59
C PHE A 178 18.79 5.65 -12.82
N GLY A 179 18.74 5.76 -11.50
CA GLY A 179 19.54 4.95 -10.60
C GLY A 179 18.80 4.60 -9.31
N ILE A 180 19.44 3.77 -8.49
CA ILE A 180 18.97 3.38 -7.14
C ILE A 180 20.02 3.72 -6.09
N LEU A 181 19.62 3.88 -4.83
CA LEU A 181 20.55 4.12 -3.72
C LEU A 181 20.96 2.82 -2.98
N GLY A 182 20.35 1.69 -3.33
CA GLY A 182 20.74 0.37 -2.84
C GLY A 182 20.72 0.31 -1.31
N ALA A 183 21.79 -0.21 -0.69
CA ALA A 183 21.90 -0.36 0.77
C ALA A 183 21.70 0.95 1.57
N LYS A 184 21.78 2.13 0.95
CA LYS A 184 21.55 3.42 1.60
C LYS A 184 20.05 3.73 1.79
N GLU A 185 19.14 2.95 1.20
CA GLU A 185 17.70 3.12 1.33
C GLU A 185 17.13 2.31 2.49
N ASN A 186 16.28 2.95 3.28
CA ASN A 186 15.40 2.27 4.22
C ASN A 186 14.02 2.03 3.62
N CYS A 187 13.20 1.24 4.30
CA CYS A 187 11.76 1.19 4.11
C CYS A 187 11.17 2.62 4.14
N CYS A 188 10.15 2.88 3.32
CA CYS A 188 9.47 4.18 3.31
C CYS A 188 8.81 4.52 4.66
N GLY A 189 8.49 3.51 5.46
CA GLY A 189 7.89 3.65 6.78
C GLY A 189 6.35 3.62 6.77
N GLU A 190 5.70 3.34 5.65
CA GLU A 190 4.23 3.35 5.54
C GLU A 190 3.57 2.42 6.56
N SER A 191 3.90 1.12 6.51
CA SER A 191 3.17 0.11 7.27
C SER A 191 3.36 0.29 8.77
N ILE A 192 4.57 0.66 9.18
CA ILE A 192 4.94 0.87 10.59
C ILE A 192 4.23 2.08 11.20
N ARG A 193 4.06 3.15 10.40
CA ARG A 193 3.25 4.30 10.82
C ARG A 193 1.79 3.91 10.98
N LYS A 194 1.24 3.11 10.05
CA LYS A 194 -0.17 2.65 10.15
C LYS A 194 -0.39 1.65 11.28
N THR A 195 0.64 0.94 11.73
CA THR A 195 0.59 0.11 12.94
C THR A 195 0.82 0.90 14.22
N GLY A 196 1.10 2.21 14.15
CA GLY A 196 1.14 3.10 15.31
C GLY A 196 2.53 3.38 15.90
N ASP A 197 3.61 2.92 15.28
CA ASP A 197 4.97 3.20 15.76
C ASP A 197 5.51 4.47 15.07
N GLU A 198 5.11 5.62 15.60
CA GLU A 198 5.41 6.94 15.03
C GLU A 198 6.90 7.31 15.15
N ASP A 199 7.59 6.87 16.20
CA ASP A 199 9.00 7.18 16.42
C ASP A 199 9.89 6.40 15.44
N LEU A 200 9.60 5.12 15.21
CA LEU A 200 10.29 4.34 14.18
C LEU A 200 10.03 4.92 12.79
N PHE A 201 8.79 5.32 12.48
CA PHE A 201 8.47 6.03 11.24
C PHE A 201 9.33 7.30 11.06
N LYS A 202 9.37 8.17 12.07
CA LYS A 202 10.17 9.42 12.03
C LYS A 202 11.65 9.16 11.82
N ARG A 203 12.19 8.10 12.43
CA ARG A 203 13.60 7.71 12.25
C ARG A 203 13.87 7.28 10.81
N LEU A 204 13.08 6.36 10.27
CA LEU A 204 13.21 5.87 8.89
C LEU A 204 13.05 7.01 7.87
N ALA A 205 12.07 7.90 8.10
CA ALA A 205 11.83 9.06 7.25
C ALA A 205 13.04 10.00 7.23
N ARG A 206 13.59 10.37 8.39
CA ARG A 206 14.78 11.23 8.46
C ARG A 206 16.00 10.61 7.76
N GLU A 207 16.22 9.31 7.94
CA GLU A 207 17.33 8.60 7.28
C GLU A 207 17.18 8.60 5.76
N ASN A 208 15.98 8.31 5.24
CA ASN A 208 15.71 8.38 3.79
C ASN A 208 15.82 9.80 3.25
N ILE A 209 15.21 10.78 3.91
CA ILE A 209 15.27 12.21 3.53
C ILE A 209 16.72 12.67 3.46
N LYS A 210 17.53 12.32 4.46
CA LYS A 210 18.96 12.62 4.46
C LYS A 210 19.66 11.98 3.26
N ALA A 211 19.42 10.70 2.99
CA ALA A 211 20.00 10.01 1.84
C ALA A 211 19.61 10.68 0.51
N PHE A 212 18.34 11.09 0.37
CA PHE A 212 17.85 11.74 -0.83
C PHE A 212 18.51 13.12 -1.04
N ILE A 213 18.59 13.94 0.00
CA ILE A 213 19.23 15.27 -0.05
C ILE A 213 20.73 15.13 -0.35
N ASP A 214 21.43 14.23 0.34
CA ASP A 214 22.88 14.04 0.19
C ASP A 214 23.28 13.61 -1.24
N HIS A 215 22.36 13.02 -2.01
CA HIS A 215 22.60 12.57 -3.39
C HIS A 215 21.93 13.47 -4.45
N GLY A 216 21.35 14.60 -4.06
CA GLY A 216 20.73 15.54 -4.99
C GLY A 216 19.46 15.01 -5.67
N VAL A 217 18.68 14.18 -4.97
CA VAL A 217 17.44 13.59 -5.49
C VAL A 217 16.35 14.66 -5.59
N ASN A 218 15.85 14.91 -6.80
CA ASN A 218 14.72 15.82 -7.04
C ASN A 218 13.42 15.07 -7.36
N LYS A 219 13.49 14.06 -8.24
CA LYS A 219 12.38 13.25 -8.69
C LYS A 219 12.53 11.78 -8.27
N ILE A 220 11.49 11.22 -7.68
CA ILE A 220 11.45 9.83 -7.18
C ILE A 220 10.33 9.09 -7.90
N VAL A 221 10.69 8.04 -8.63
CA VAL A 221 9.74 7.09 -9.21
C VAL A 221 9.60 5.89 -8.27
N VAL A 222 8.36 5.55 -7.91
CA VAL A 222 8.05 4.44 -7.00
C VAL A 222 7.06 3.46 -7.62
N SER A 223 7.24 2.16 -7.37
CA SER A 223 6.30 1.11 -7.85
C SER A 223 5.25 0.70 -6.82
N SER A 224 5.33 1.22 -5.59
CA SER A 224 4.37 0.94 -4.54
C SER A 224 3.50 2.17 -4.24
N PRO A 225 2.17 2.04 -4.27
CA PRO A 225 1.25 3.11 -3.87
C PRO A 225 1.40 3.54 -2.42
N HIS A 226 1.87 2.62 -1.57
CA HIS A 226 2.15 2.89 -0.16
C HIS A 226 3.38 3.80 -0.04
N CYS A 227 4.46 3.50 -0.78
CA CYS A 227 5.63 4.38 -0.84
C CYS A 227 5.27 5.74 -1.46
N PHE A 228 4.47 5.73 -2.53
CA PHE A 228 3.96 6.95 -3.18
C PHE A 228 3.22 7.84 -2.18
N HIS A 229 2.24 7.28 -1.47
CA HIS A 229 1.47 8.04 -0.49
C HIS A 229 2.35 8.59 0.63
N THR A 230 3.27 7.78 1.16
CA THR A 230 4.14 8.20 2.27
C THR A 230 5.11 9.29 1.83
N PHE A 231 5.80 9.14 0.70
CA PHE A 231 6.72 10.18 0.23
C PHE A 231 6.00 11.46 -0.21
N LYS A 232 4.82 11.33 -0.83
CA LYS A 232 4.07 12.49 -1.34
C LYS A 232 3.31 13.25 -0.26
N ASN A 233 2.69 12.55 0.69
CA ASN A 233 1.73 13.16 1.63
C ASN A 233 2.22 13.19 3.08
N GLU A 234 3.17 12.32 3.47
CA GLU A 234 3.62 12.18 4.86
C GLU A 234 5.03 12.74 5.09
N TYR A 235 5.94 12.60 4.14
CA TYR A 235 7.28 13.20 4.23
C TYR A 235 7.26 14.75 4.24
N PRO A 236 6.27 15.45 3.65
CA PRO A 236 6.13 16.90 3.83
C PRO A 236 5.99 17.37 5.28
N GLU A 237 5.58 16.50 6.22
CA GLU A 237 5.56 16.82 7.65
C GLU A 237 6.97 17.13 8.22
N PHE A 238 8.03 16.76 7.50
CA PHE A 238 9.43 17.07 7.83
C PHE A 238 9.97 18.30 7.09
N ASN A 239 9.09 19.11 6.49
CA ASN A 239 9.43 20.31 5.71
C ASN A 239 10.31 20.02 4.48
N VAL A 240 10.10 18.87 3.83
CA VAL A 240 10.75 18.50 2.57
C VAL A 240 9.70 18.15 1.52
N ASN A 241 9.97 18.47 0.27
CA ASN A 241 9.07 18.14 -0.83
C ASN A 241 9.92 17.59 -1.99
N PHE A 242 9.66 16.33 -2.36
CA PHE A 242 10.24 15.70 -3.54
C PHE A 242 9.17 15.60 -4.63
N GLU A 243 9.56 15.63 -5.90
CA GLU A 243 8.66 15.25 -6.98
C GLU A 243 8.49 13.73 -6.96
N VAL A 244 7.38 13.24 -6.40
CA VAL A 244 7.11 11.80 -6.32
C VAL A 244 6.11 11.42 -7.40
N VAL A 245 6.48 10.44 -8.23
CA VAL A 245 5.63 9.91 -9.31
C VAL A 245 5.48 8.40 -9.14
N HIS A 246 4.25 7.90 -9.19
CA HIS A 246 4.03 6.46 -9.20
C HIS A 246 4.35 5.88 -10.58
N MET A 247 4.90 4.67 -10.64
CA MET A 247 5.33 4.06 -11.91
C MET A 247 4.20 4.00 -12.95
N SER A 248 2.95 3.76 -12.55
CA SER A 248 1.81 3.81 -13.48
C SER A 248 1.57 5.18 -14.12
N GLN A 249 1.82 6.27 -13.39
CA GLN A 249 1.75 7.63 -13.93
C GLN A 249 2.95 7.91 -14.83
N PHE A 250 4.14 7.43 -14.43
CA PHE A 250 5.33 7.58 -15.25
C PHE A 250 5.21 6.79 -16.57
N LEU A 251 4.63 5.60 -16.57
CA LEU A 251 4.29 4.86 -17.79
C LEU A 251 3.36 5.66 -18.71
N TYR A 252 2.34 6.30 -18.13
CA TYR A 252 1.43 7.16 -18.89
C TYR A 252 2.17 8.32 -19.56
N GLU A 253 3.09 8.97 -18.84
CA GLU A 253 3.95 10.03 -19.38
C GLU A 253 4.90 9.52 -20.48
N LEU A 254 5.57 8.39 -20.26
CA LEU A 254 6.54 7.82 -21.21
C LEU A 254 5.87 7.39 -22.52
N ILE A 255 4.71 6.75 -22.45
CA ILE A 255 3.94 6.33 -23.63
C ILE A 255 3.34 7.55 -24.33
N GLY A 256 2.70 8.45 -23.57
CA GLY A 256 2.09 9.66 -24.14
C GLY A 256 3.10 10.61 -24.77
N GLY A 257 4.33 10.66 -24.24
CA GLY A 257 5.45 11.44 -24.77
C GLY A 257 6.26 10.75 -25.87
N GLY A 258 5.89 9.52 -26.28
CA GLY A 258 6.57 8.78 -27.34
C GLY A 258 7.97 8.26 -26.98
N ARG A 259 8.34 8.27 -25.69
CA ARG A 259 9.60 7.66 -25.21
C ARG A 259 9.51 6.15 -25.10
N LEU A 260 8.30 5.61 -24.99
CA LEU A 260 8.04 4.18 -24.89
C LEU A 260 6.98 3.76 -25.92
N GLU A 261 7.39 2.93 -26.87
CA GLU A 261 6.50 2.36 -27.87
C GLU A 261 6.14 0.92 -27.50
N LEU A 262 4.86 0.57 -27.66
CA LEU A 262 4.34 -0.78 -27.40
C LEU A 262 4.01 -1.42 -28.75
N SER A 263 4.76 -2.44 -29.13
CA SER A 263 4.72 -3.03 -30.47
C SER A 263 4.19 -4.46 -30.51
N LYS A 264 4.31 -5.19 -29.40
CA LYS A 264 3.91 -6.59 -29.30
C LYS A 264 2.46 -6.72 -28.87
N GLU A 265 1.75 -7.63 -29.51
CA GLU A 265 0.39 -7.97 -29.10
C GLU A 265 0.39 -8.79 -27.81
N TYR A 266 -0.51 -8.44 -26.89
CA TYR A 266 -0.71 -9.18 -25.64
C TYR A 266 -1.75 -10.29 -25.79
N GLY A 267 -2.84 -10.03 -26.54
CA GLY A 267 -3.81 -11.04 -26.96
C GLY A 267 -4.63 -11.69 -25.85
N LYS A 268 -4.78 -11.05 -24.69
CA LYS A 268 -5.55 -11.56 -23.53
C LYS A 268 -6.57 -10.57 -23.02
N LYS A 269 -7.60 -11.09 -22.37
CA LYS A 269 -8.58 -10.31 -21.62
C LYS A 269 -8.06 -9.99 -20.22
N VAL A 270 -7.94 -8.71 -19.93
CA VAL A 270 -7.29 -8.17 -18.73
C VAL A 270 -8.28 -7.36 -17.92
N THR A 271 -8.22 -7.46 -16.60
CA THR A 271 -8.92 -6.53 -15.71
C THR A 271 -7.97 -5.82 -14.76
N TYR A 272 -8.33 -4.62 -14.31
CA TYR A 272 -7.51 -3.82 -13.41
C TYR A 272 -8.12 -3.74 -12.00
N HIS A 273 -7.30 -4.00 -10.99
CA HIS A 273 -7.63 -3.72 -9.59
C HIS A 273 -7.06 -2.37 -9.17
N ASP A 274 -7.94 -1.47 -8.73
CA ASP A 274 -7.56 -0.17 -8.19
C ASP A 274 -6.96 -0.28 -6.78
N PRO A 275 -5.64 -0.08 -6.59
CA PRO A 275 -5.07 -0.10 -5.26
C PRO A 275 -5.64 1.04 -4.42
N CYS A 276 -6.06 0.74 -3.20
CA CYS A 276 -6.71 1.75 -2.36
C CYS A 276 -5.83 2.99 -2.09
N TYR A 277 -4.51 2.80 -1.98
CA TYR A 277 -3.54 3.88 -1.81
C TYR A 277 -3.29 4.70 -3.10
N MET A 278 -3.55 4.17 -4.30
CA MET A 278 -3.56 4.99 -5.53
C MET A 278 -4.89 5.75 -5.66
N GLY A 279 -5.99 5.02 -5.54
CA GLY A 279 -7.32 5.55 -5.76
C GLY A 279 -7.81 6.42 -4.60
N ARG A 280 -8.29 5.80 -3.53
CA ARG A 280 -9.01 6.52 -2.46
C ARG A 280 -8.13 7.49 -1.67
N HIS A 281 -6.82 7.29 -1.65
CA HIS A 281 -5.88 8.16 -0.94
C HIS A 281 -5.24 9.23 -1.85
N ASN A 282 -5.12 9.00 -3.16
CA ASN A 282 -4.38 9.90 -4.05
C ASN A 282 -5.14 10.32 -5.32
N GLY A 283 -6.36 9.81 -5.54
CA GLY A 283 -7.24 10.21 -6.64
C GLY A 283 -6.84 9.66 -8.02
N ILE A 284 -5.92 8.70 -8.08
CA ILE A 284 -5.37 8.19 -9.34
C ILE A 284 -6.12 6.93 -9.75
N TYR A 285 -6.75 6.98 -10.93
CA TYR A 285 -7.63 5.92 -11.43
C TYR A 285 -7.48 5.69 -12.94
N GLU A 286 -7.38 6.74 -13.73
CA GLU A 286 -7.44 6.63 -15.19
C GLU A 286 -6.07 6.33 -15.79
N GLU A 287 -4.98 6.88 -15.26
CA GLU A 287 -3.64 6.71 -15.82
C GLU A 287 -3.24 5.23 -16.01
N PRO A 288 -3.44 4.31 -15.04
CA PRO A 288 -3.18 2.89 -15.24
C PRO A 288 -4.04 2.26 -16.35
N ARG A 289 -5.29 2.72 -16.51
CA ARG A 289 -6.21 2.21 -17.54
C ARG A 289 -5.81 2.70 -18.92
N GLU A 290 -5.45 3.98 -19.05
CA GLU A 290 -4.98 4.56 -20.30
C GLU A 290 -3.67 3.91 -20.76
N VAL A 291 -2.78 3.55 -19.82
CA VAL A 291 -1.58 2.75 -20.10
C VAL A 291 -1.97 1.37 -20.66
N LEU A 292 -2.87 0.64 -20.01
CA LEU A 292 -3.29 -0.70 -20.46
C LEU A 292 -4.00 -0.66 -21.83
N LYS A 293 -4.83 0.35 -22.10
CA LYS A 293 -5.51 0.53 -23.40
C LYS A 293 -4.56 0.77 -24.58
N LYS A 294 -3.31 1.17 -24.32
CA LYS A 294 -2.29 1.37 -25.35
C LYS A 294 -1.58 0.07 -25.75
N VAL A 295 -1.76 -1.02 -24.99
CA VAL A 295 -1.16 -2.32 -25.28
C VAL A 295 -1.90 -2.97 -26.46
N PRO A 296 -1.23 -3.25 -27.59
CA PRO A 296 -1.86 -3.90 -28.73
C PRO A 296 -2.48 -5.26 -28.36
N GLY A 297 -3.69 -5.54 -28.86
CA GLY A 297 -4.38 -6.81 -28.63
C GLY A 297 -4.84 -7.08 -27.19
N LEU A 298 -4.67 -6.14 -26.25
CA LEU A 298 -5.19 -6.27 -24.88
C LEU A 298 -6.67 -5.86 -24.83
N GLU A 299 -7.54 -6.74 -24.36
CA GLU A 299 -8.95 -6.42 -24.09
C GLU A 299 -9.12 -6.05 -22.61
N LEU A 300 -9.33 -4.77 -22.31
CA LEU A 300 -9.54 -4.31 -20.93
C LEU A 300 -11.03 -4.42 -20.54
N VAL A 301 -11.32 -5.25 -19.53
CA VAL A 301 -12.65 -5.42 -18.92
C VAL A 301 -12.64 -4.92 -17.47
N GLU A 302 -13.67 -4.17 -17.09
CA GLU A 302 -13.83 -3.72 -15.70
C GLU A 302 -14.61 -4.75 -14.86
N MET A 303 -14.12 -5.01 -13.66
CA MET A 303 -14.89 -5.73 -12.63
C MET A 303 -16.05 -4.87 -12.09
N PRO A 304 -17.03 -5.47 -11.38
CA PRO A 304 -17.84 -4.74 -10.42
C PRO A 304 -16.96 -4.06 -9.36
N ASP A 305 -17.47 -3.03 -8.68
CA ASP A 305 -16.73 -2.29 -7.65
C ASP A 305 -15.35 -1.82 -8.15
N THR A 306 -15.30 -0.75 -8.92
CA THR A 306 -14.04 -0.17 -9.43
C THR A 306 -13.88 1.27 -8.96
N ARG A 307 -12.71 1.84 -9.22
CA ARG A 307 -12.34 3.20 -8.81
C ARG A 307 -12.53 3.39 -7.31
N VAL A 308 -13.27 4.43 -6.91
CA VAL A 308 -13.54 4.76 -5.50
C VAL A 308 -14.20 3.60 -4.75
N ASP A 309 -15.01 2.79 -5.44
CA ASP A 309 -15.76 1.68 -4.84
C ASP A 309 -14.98 0.36 -4.79
N SER A 310 -13.76 0.32 -5.33
CA SER A 310 -12.98 -0.92 -5.40
C SER A 310 -12.76 -1.60 -4.06
N LEU A 311 -12.91 -2.92 -4.03
CA LEU A 311 -12.66 -3.72 -2.84
C LEU A 311 -11.19 -3.62 -2.43
N CYS A 312 -10.90 -3.58 -1.13
CA CYS A 312 -9.52 -3.64 -0.64
C CYS A 312 -8.93 -5.04 -0.89
N CYS A 313 -7.62 -5.18 -1.14
CA CYS A 313 -6.97 -6.50 -1.21
C CYS A 313 -6.83 -7.19 0.16
N GLY A 314 -6.77 -6.41 1.26
CA GLY A 314 -6.60 -6.93 2.61
C GLY A 314 -5.25 -6.58 3.29
N GLY A 315 -4.22 -6.21 2.52
CA GLY A 315 -2.85 -6.03 3.06
C GLY A 315 -2.53 -4.68 3.71
N GLY A 316 -3.34 -3.64 3.48
CA GLY A 316 -3.05 -2.29 4.00
C GLY A 316 -3.14 -2.18 5.53
N GLY A 317 -2.65 -1.07 6.10
CA GLY A 317 -2.81 -0.80 7.53
C GLY A 317 -2.00 -1.72 8.45
N GLY A 318 -0.92 -2.32 7.92
CA GLY A 318 -0.09 -3.29 8.64
C GLY A 318 -0.61 -4.73 8.58
N ARG A 319 -1.77 -4.97 7.97
CA ARG A 319 -2.35 -6.32 7.84
C ARG A 319 -1.50 -7.26 6.98
N ILE A 320 -0.63 -6.75 6.12
CA ILE A 320 0.32 -7.56 5.37
C ILE A 320 1.24 -8.41 6.27
N TRP A 321 1.43 -8.00 7.53
CA TRP A 321 2.21 -8.74 8.53
C TRP A 321 1.37 -9.72 9.35
N MET A 322 0.04 -9.66 9.24
CA MET A 322 -0.89 -10.42 10.08
C MET A 322 -1.60 -11.46 9.23
N GLU A 323 -1.84 -12.65 9.80
CA GLU A 323 -2.59 -13.67 9.09
C GLU A 323 -4.05 -13.25 8.88
N THR A 324 -4.60 -13.60 7.72
CA THR A 324 -6.04 -13.51 7.44
C THR A 324 -6.57 -14.91 7.21
N GLN A 325 -7.51 -15.35 8.06
CA GLN A 325 -8.08 -16.68 7.95
C GLN A 325 -8.69 -16.91 6.57
N LYS A 326 -8.60 -18.15 6.07
CA LYS A 326 -9.26 -18.54 4.83
C LYS A 326 -10.76 -18.24 4.92
N GLY A 327 -11.34 -17.65 3.87
CA GLY A 327 -12.74 -17.20 3.85
C GLY A 327 -12.95 -15.79 4.41
N GLU A 328 -11.97 -15.21 5.11
CA GLU A 328 -12.00 -13.81 5.54
C GLU A 328 -11.17 -12.87 4.65
N ARG A 329 -10.59 -13.39 3.56
CA ARG A 329 -9.71 -12.66 2.65
C ARG A 329 -10.52 -11.88 1.63
N PHE A 330 -10.33 -10.57 1.58
CA PHE A 330 -10.98 -9.74 0.55
C PHE A 330 -10.45 -10.03 -0.85
N SER A 331 -9.21 -10.48 -0.94
CA SER A 331 -8.60 -10.95 -2.18
C SER A 331 -9.34 -12.14 -2.79
N ASP A 332 -9.96 -13.00 -1.99
CA ASP A 332 -10.78 -14.12 -2.50
C ASP A 332 -11.98 -13.57 -3.29
N LEU A 333 -12.75 -12.67 -2.67
CA LEU A 333 -13.90 -12.00 -3.29
C LEU A 333 -13.51 -11.21 -4.54
N ARG A 334 -12.30 -10.63 -4.56
CA ARG A 334 -11.82 -9.85 -5.70
C ARG A 334 -11.37 -10.72 -6.87
N LEU A 335 -10.75 -11.87 -6.60
CA LEU A 335 -10.43 -12.85 -7.65
C LEU A 335 -11.69 -13.44 -8.27
N GLU A 336 -12.71 -13.71 -7.47
CA GLU A 336 -14.04 -14.12 -7.97
C GLU A 336 -14.60 -13.09 -8.94
N GLN A 337 -14.64 -11.80 -8.56
CA GLN A 337 -15.07 -10.71 -9.45
C GLN A 337 -14.27 -10.67 -10.77
N ALA A 338 -12.96 -10.91 -10.71
CA ALA A 338 -12.10 -10.92 -11.89
C ALA A 338 -12.42 -12.09 -12.83
N MET A 339 -12.64 -13.28 -12.28
CA MET A 339 -13.02 -14.48 -13.04
C MET A 339 -14.45 -14.36 -13.60
N GLU A 340 -15.38 -13.74 -12.89
CA GLU A 340 -16.78 -13.52 -13.34
C GLU A 340 -16.86 -12.67 -14.61
N VAL A 341 -15.97 -11.68 -14.78
CA VAL A 341 -15.89 -10.89 -16.02
C VAL A 341 -15.09 -11.59 -17.13
N GLY A 342 -14.64 -12.82 -16.88
CA GLY A 342 -13.88 -13.64 -17.80
C GLY A 342 -12.45 -13.15 -18.04
N ALA A 343 -11.86 -12.39 -17.10
CA ALA A 343 -10.48 -11.94 -17.24
C ALA A 343 -9.51 -13.11 -17.06
N GLU A 344 -8.53 -13.18 -17.96
CA GLU A 344 -7.42 -14.13 -17.90
C GLU A 344 -6.28 -13.59 -17.01
N VAL A 345 -6.19 -12.27 -16.86
CA VAL A 345 -5.16 -11.60 -16.05
C VAL A 345 -5.78 -10.52 -15.18
N LEU A 346 -5.53 -10.59 -13.87
CA LEU A 346 -5.78 -9.52 -12.90
C LEU A 346 -4.52 -8.67 -12.77
N VAL A 347 -4.58 -7.45 -13.29
CA VAL A 347 -3.49 -6.47 -13.21
C VAL A 347 -3.71 -5.52 -12.06
N THR A 348 -2.64 -5.18 -11.36
CA THR A 348 -2.61 -4.14 -10.33
C THR A 348 -1.30 -3.40 -10.41
N SER A 349 -1.16 -2.34 -9.62
CA SER A 349 0.07 -1.57 -9.52
C SER A 349 0.47 -1.41 -8.05
N CYS A 350 0.33 -2.49 -7.27
CA CYS A 350 0.57 -2.49 -5.83
C CYS A 350 1.14 -3.84 -5.37
N PRO A 351 2.32 -3.85 -4.71
CA PRO A 351 2.94 -5.09 -4.29
C PRO A 351 2.11 -5.83 -3.23
N TYR A 352 1.47 -5.11 -2.30
CA TYR A 352 0.60 -5.74 -1.29
C TYR A 352 -0.61 -6.41 -1.93
N CYS A 353 -1.18 -5.80 -2.97
CA CYS A 353 -2.28 -6.41 -3.71
C CYS A 353 -1.81 -7.70 -4.40
N ILE A 354 -0.66 -7.68 -5.07
CA ILE A 354 -0.10 -8.87 -5.74
C ILE A 354 0.10 -9.99 -4.73
N SER A 355 0.77 -9.75 -3.60
CA SER A 355 0.98 -10.80 -2.58
C SER A 355 -0.33 -11.40 -2.08
N ASN A 356 -1.33 -10.57 -1.74
CA ASN A 356 -2.62 -11.08 -1.26
C ASN A 356 -3.39 -11.85 -2.36
N PHE A 357 -3.33 -11.41 -3.61
CA PHE A 357 -3.97 -12.11 -4.72
C PHE A 357 -3.25 -13.42 -5.08
N GLU A 358 -1.93 -13.47 -5.03
CA GLU A 358 -1.16 -14.71 -5.23
C GLU A 358 -1.50 -15.74 -4.14
N ASP A 359 -1.54 -15.32 -2.86
CA ASP A 359 -1.95 -16.18 -1.75
C ASP A 359 -3.38 -16.72 -1.93
N SER A 360 -4.32 -15.83 -2.29
CA SER A 360 -5.69 -16.23 -2.58
C SER A 360 -5.79 -17.15 -3.79
N ARG A 361 -5.01 -16.90 -4.85
CA ARG A 361 -4.99 -17.73 -6.07
C ARG A 361 -4.59 -19.18 -5.76
N ILE A 362 -3.59 -19.36 -4.89
CA ILE A 362 -3.16 -20.68 -4.41
C ILE A 362 -4.23 -21.32 -3.52
N THR A 363 -4.74 -20.59 -2.53
CA THR A 363 -5.68 -21.16 -1.54
C THR A 363 -7.08 -21.48 -2.09
N LEU A 364 -7.48 -20.84 -3.18
CA LEU A 364 -8.71 -21.11 -3.93
C LEU A 364 -8.53 -22.15 -5.06
N ASP A 365 -7.30 -22.62 -5.31
CA ASP A 365 -6.99 -23.57 -6.38
C ASP A 365 -7.40 -23.04 -7.78
N VAL A 366 -7.04 -21.78 -8.06
CA VAL A 366 -7.34 -21.10 -9.33
C VAL A 366 -6.09 -20.61 -10.06
N THR A 367 -4.94 -21.24 -9.78
CA THR A 367 -3.63 -20.88 -10.39
C THR A 367 -3.62 -21.00 -11.91
N GLU A 368 -4.37 -21.96 -12.46
CA GLU A 368 -4.50 -22.17 -13.90
C GLU A 368 -5.63 -21.36 -14.55
N LYS A 369 -6.42 -20.62 -13.76
CA LYS A 369 -7.61 -19.89 -14.25
C LYS A 369 -7.37 -18.40 -14.47
N ILE A 370 -6.51 -17.78 -13.67
CA ILE A 370 -6.27 -16.34 -13.73
C ILE A 370 -4.84 -16.00 -13.31
N GLU A 371 -4.11 -15.25 -14.12
CA GLU A 371 -2.79 -14.73 -13.76
C GLU A 371 -2.92 -13.46 -12.92
N VAL A 372 -1.98 -13.22 -12.00
CA VAL A 372 -1.87 -11.95 -11.26
C VAL A 372 -0.58 -11.28 -11.71
N LYS A 373 -0.65 -10.05 -12.22
CA LYS A 373 0.51 -9.30 -12.71
C LYS A 373 0.58 -7.87 -12.19
N ASP A 374 1.79 -7.38 -11.99
CA ASP A 374 2.03 -5.94 -11.91
C ASP A 374 1.85 -5.31 -13.30
N ILE A 375 1.38 -4.07 -13.35
CA ILE A 375 1.22 -3.33 -14.61
C ILE A 375 2.54 -3.26 -15.40
N THR A 376 3.69 -3.19 -14.73
CA THR A 376 5.00 -3.16 -15.40
C THR A 376 5.36 -4.48 -16.06
N GLU A 377 4.84 -5.62 -15.59
CA GLU A 377 5.04 -6.90 -16.27
C GLU A 377 4.29 -6.92 -17.62
N ILE A 378 3.06 -6.39 -17.65
CA ILE A 378 2.28 -6.27 -18.90
C ILE A 378 3.00 -5.38 -19.90
N ILE A 379 3.46 -4.22 -19.46
CA ILE A 379 4.12 -3.26 -20.34
C ILE A 379 5.46 -3.80 -20.85
N ALA A 380 6.24 -4.47 -20.01
CA ALA A 380 7.49 -5.09 -20.44
C ALA A 380 7.28 -6.20 -21.47
N GLU A 381 6.17 -6.94 -21.41
CA GLU A 381 5.81 -7.96 -22.41
C GLU A 381 5.36 -7.34 -23.75
N ALA A 382 4.88 -6.09 -23.72
CA ALA A 382 4.34 -5.36 -24.88
C ALA A 382 5.38 -4.51 -25.65
N ILE A 383 6.55 -4.27 -25.08
CA ILE A 383 7.70 -3.63 -25.76
C ILE A 383 8.37 -4.69 -26.63
#